data_AF-A0A485LQ76-F1
#
_entry.id   AF-A0A485LQ76-F1
#
_cell.length_a   1.000
_cell.length_b   1.000
_cell.length_c   1.000
_cell.angle_alpha   90.00
_cell.angle_beta   90.00
_cell.angle_gamma   90.00
#
_symmetry.space_group_name_H-M   'P 1'
#
loop_
_entity.id
_entity.type
_entity.pdbx_description
1 polymer ?
#
loop_
_entity_poly.entity_id
_entity_poly.type
_entity_poly.pdbx_seq_one_letter_code
_entity_poly.pdbx_strand_id
1 'polypeptide(L)'
;MEPMREYTVEDLLEAVKAGRVDNMQAIFDEGHADVNAEGKIMNDNGHEDSRTALAYACELGRNDAVTFLLSRDNIQVDFKCGKVR
;
A
#
# COMPACT_ATOMS: atom_id res chain seq x y z
N MET A 1 23.20 -6.00 15.25
CA MET A 1 22.00 -5.23 15.63
C MET A 1 21.46 -4.69 14.33
N GLU A 2 20.54 -5.41 13.69
CA GLU A 2 19.86 -4.91 12.50
C GLU A 2 19.10 -3.64 12.94
N PRO A 3 19.21 -2.50 12.26
CA PRO A 3 18.35 -1.38 12.55
C PRO A 3 16.91 -1.86 12.31
N MET A 4 16.05 -1.82 13.33
CA MET A 4 14.60 -1.99 13.12
C MET A 4 14.19 -0.87 12.17
N ARG A 5 14.00 -1.22 10.89
CA ARG A 5 13.53 -0.27 9.89
C ARG A 5 12.10 0.04 10.27
N GLU A 6 11.84 1.28 10.69
CA GLU A 6 10.47 1.75 10.83
C GLU A 6 9.81 1.69 9.45
N TYR A 7 8.83 0.83 9.29
CA TYR A 7 8.08 0.73 8.04
C TYR A 7 7.11 1.90 7.92
N THR A 8 7.03 2.46 6.72
CA THR A 8 6.12 3.55 6.36
C THR A 8 5.01 3.06 5.42
N VAL A 9 4.01 3.90 5.19
CA VAL A 9 2.97 3.61 4.18
C VAL A 9 3.61 3.54 2.79
N GLU A 10 4.65 4.33 2.53
CA GLU A 10 5.42 4.29 1.29
C GLU A 10 6.13 2.93 1.09
N ASP A 11 6.66 2.33 2.15
CA ASP A 11 7.23 0.97 2.08
C ASP A 11 6.17 -0.08 1.73
N LEU A 12 4.95 0.08 2.25
CA LEU A 12 3.80 -0.76 1.88
C LEU A 12 3.47 -0.59 0.40
N LEU A 13 3.44 0.64 -0.11
CA LEU A 13 3.18 0.91 -1.52
C LEU A 13 4.28 0.38 -2.44
N GLU A 14 5.54 0.41 -2.01
CA GLU A 14 6.64 -0.22 -2.75
C GLU A 14 6.50 -1.75 -2.77
N ALA A 15 6.14 -2.36 -1.64
CA ALA A 15 5.86 -3.79 -1.57
C ALA A 15 4.70 -4.19 -2.49
N VAL A 16 3.61 -3.40 -2.52
CA VAL A 16 2.49 -3.55 -3.46
C VAL A 16 2.97 -3.45 -4.91
N LYS A 17 3.76 -2.43 -5.24
CA LYS A 17 4.30 -2.23 -6.59
C LYS A 17 5.11 -3.43 -7.07
N ALA A 18 5.94 -3.96 -6.18
CA ALA A 18 6.77 -5.14 -6.41
C ALA A 18 5.97 -6.46 -6.39
N GLY A 19 4.72 -6.46 -5.91
CA GLY A 19 3.93 -7.68 -5.71
C GLY A 19 4.45 -8.59 -4.60
N ARG A 20 5.22 -8.04 -3.64
CA ARG A 20 5.85 -8.80 -2.55
C ARG A 20 4.89 -8.89 -1.36
N VAL A 21 4.03 -9.91 -1.36
CA VAL A 21 3.06 -10.13 -0.28
C VAL A 21 3.73 -10.39 1.07
N ASP A 22 4.88 -11.08 1.09
CA ASP A 22 5.64 -11.33 2.33
C ASP A 22 6.05 -10.03 3.03
N ASN A 23 6.50 -9.03 2.26
CA ASN A 23 6.85 -7.71 2.79
C ASN A 23 5.61 -6.98 3.30
N MET A 24 4.50 -7.04 2.56
CA MET A 24 3.24 -6.45 3.02
C MET A 24 2.80 -7.08 4.35
N GLN A 25 2.96 -8.39 4.50
CA GLN A 25 2.64 -9.10 5.74
C GLN A 25 3.51 -8.65 6.91
N ALA A 26 4.83 -8.53 6.73
CA ALA A 26 5.73 -8.02 7.77
C ALA A 26 5.34 -6.61 8.24
N ILE A 27 5.03 -5.70 7.30
CA ILE A 27 4.63 -4.31 7.61
C ILE A 27 3.36 -4.28 8.48
N PHE A 28 2.39 -5.15 8.18
CA PHE A 28 1.15 -5.23 8.96
C PHE A 28 1.33 -5.92 10.31
N ASP A 29 2.18 -6.96 10.39
CA ASP A 29 2.44 -7.70 11.62
C ASP A 29 3.12 -6.82 12.67
N GLU A 30 4.03 -5.96 12.23
CA GLU A 30 4.68 -4.96 13.08
C GLU A 30 3.74 -3.77 13.42
N GLY A 31 2.53 -3.70 12.84
CA GLY A 31 1.52 -2.70 13.16
C GLY A 31 1.84 -1.29 12.66
N HIS A 32 2.74 -1.17 11.68
CA HIS A 32 3.28 0.12 11.25
C HIS A 32 2.42 0.84 10.21
N ALA A 33 1.53 0.14 9.51
CA ALA A 33 0.68 0.75 8.48
C ALA A 33 -0.79 0.33 8.64
N ASP A 34 -1.69 1.33 8.57
CA ASP A 34 -3.11 1.07 8.41
C ASP A 34 -3.37 0.59 6.96
N VAL A 35 -4.20 -0.43 6.78
CA VAL A 35 -4.52 -1.01 5.46
C VAL A 35 -5.20 0.00 4.53
N ASN A 36 -5.86 1.01 5.10
CA ASN A 36 -6.53 2.10 4.39
C ASN A 36 -5.70 3.38 4.33
N ALA A 37 -4.47 3.38 4.85
CA ALA A 37 -3.62 4.55 4.79
C ALA A 37 -3.32 4.93 3.34
N GLU A 38 -3.34 6.24 3.07
CA GLU A 38 -2.83 6.79 1.82
C GLU A 38 -1.34 7.07 1.97
N GLY A 39 -0.55 6.52 1.06
CA GLY A 39 0.86 6.88 0.91
C GLY A 39 1.06 7.72 -0.33
N LYS A 40 2.16 8.46 -0.34
CA LYS A 40 2.55 9.26 -1.50
C LYS A 40 3.17 8.37 -2.56
N ILE A 41 2.72 8.53 -3.80
CA ILE A 41 3.34 7.93 -4.98
C ILE A 41 3.76 9.01 -5.95
N MET A 42 4.86 8.78 -6.64
CA MET A 42 5.31 9.62 -7.74
C MET A 42 4.96 8.91 -9.04
N ASN A 43 4.08 9.52 -9.83
CA ASN A 43 3.72 8.96 -11.13
C ASN A 43 4.81 9.24 -12.19
N ASP A 44 4.72 8.58 -13.33
CA ASP A 44 5.71 8.72 -14.41
C ASP A 44 5.77 10.15 -14.99
N ASN A 45 4.74 10.97 -14.76
CA ASN A 45 4.67 12.37 -15.12
C ASN A 45 5.36 13.30 -14.10
N GLY A 46 5.99 12.75 -13.06
CA GLY A 46 6.67 13.51 -12.01
C GLY A 46 5.73 14.23 -11.04
N HIS A 47 4.44 13.87 -11.03
CA HIS A 47 3.45 14.42 -10.12
C HIS A 47 3.28 13.52 -8.89
N GLU A 48 3.22 14.14 -7.72
CA GLU A 48 2.88 13.47 -6.47
C GLU A 48 1.37 13.20 -6.46
N ASP A 49 0.99 11.93 -6.30
CA ASP A 49 -0.38 11.53 -6.04
C ASP A 49 -0.43 10.76 -4.70
N SER A 50 -1.63 10.58 -4.17
CA SER A 50 -1.85 9.82 -2.96
C SER A 50 -2.76 8.64 -3.29
N ARG A 51 -2.32 7.44 -2.90
CA ARG A 51 -3.06 6.21 -3.15
C ARG A 51 -3.06 5.32 -1.92
N THR A 52 -4.17 4.62 -1.70
CA THR A 52 -4.20 3.47 -0.80
C THR A 52 -3.47 2.30 -1.44
N ALA A 53 -2.98 1.39 -0.60
CA ALA A 53 -2.38 0.14 -1.06
C ALA A 53 -3.31 -0.64 -2.01
N LEU A 54 -4.62 -0.64 -1.72
CA LEU A 54 -5.61 -1.34 -2.54
C LEU A 54 -5.80 -0.68 -3.91
N ALA A 55 -5.99 0.65 -3.95
CA ALA A 55 -6.16 1.37 -5.21
C ALA A 55 -4.93 1.20 -6.11
N TYR A 56 -3.73 1.26 -5.51
CA TYR A 56 -2.48 1.11 -6.26
C TYR A 56 -2.26 -0.34 -6.75
N ALA A 57 -2.61 -1.34 -5.94
CA ALA A 57 -2.56 -2.75 -6.36
C ALA A 57 -3.49 -3.01 -7.54
N CYS A 58 -4.70 -2.43 -7.54
CA CYS A 58 -5.65 -2.52 -8.64
C CYS A 58 -5.14 -1.82 -9.91
N GLU A 59 -4.58 -0.62 -9.79
CA GLU A 59 -4.01 0.15 -10.91
C GLU A 59 -2.88 -0.62 -11.61
N LEU A 60 -2.05 -1.32 -10.82
CA LEU A 60 -0.92 -2.10 -11.32
C LEU A 60 -1.27 -3.53 -11.75
N GLY A 61 -2.52 -3.98 -11.56
CA GLY A 61 -2.94 -5.35 -11.86
C GLY A 61 -2.30 -6.42 -10.96
N ARG A 62 -1.96 -6.07 -9.71
CA ARG A 62 -1.31 -6.97 -8.75
C ARG A 62 -2.34 -7.81 -7.99
N ASN A 63 -2.88 -8.82 -8.66
CA ASN A 63 -3.96 -9.66 -8.11
C ASN A 63 -3.63 -10.30 -6.76
N ASP A 64 -2.39 -10.74 -6.53
CA ASP A 64 -1.96 -11.33 -5.25
C ASP A 64 -2.00 -10.28 -4.12
N ALA A 65 -1.50 -9.07 -4.39
CA ALA A 65 -1.56 -7.95 -3.44
C ALA A 65 -3.00 -7.50 -3.18
N VAL A 66 -3.85 -7.44 -4.22
CA VAL A 66 -5.28 -7.14 -4.09
C VAL A 66 -5.96 -8.18 -3.19
N THR A 67 -5.76 -9.47 -3.47
CA THR A 67 -6.34 -10.56 -2.68
C THR A 67 -5.89 -10.51 -1.23
N PHE A 68 -4.59 -10.24 -1.01
CA PHE A 68 -4.03 -10.11 0.33
C PHE A 68 -4.61 -8.93 1.11
N LEU A 69 -4.74 -7.76 0.47
CA LEU A 69 -5.31 -6.56 1.10
C LEU A 69 -6.81 -6.73 1.40
N LEU A 70 -7.56 -7.36 0.49
CA LEU A 70 -8.97 -7.67 0.68
C LEU A 70 -9.22 -8.73 1.76
N SER A 71 -8.21 -9.55 2.08
CA SER A 71 -8.29 -10.50 3.18
C SER A 71 -8.18 -9.85 4.57
N ARG A 72 -7.91 -8.55 4.66
CA ARG A 72 -7.82 -7.84 5.94
C ARG A 72 -9.20 -7.40 6.41
N ASP A 73 -9.56 -7.71 7.65
CA ASP A 73 -10.90 -7.45 8.21
C ASP A 73 -11.31 -5.97 8.20
N ASN A 74 -10.33 -5.06 8.30
CA ASN A 74 -10.57 -3.61 8.41
C ASN A 74 -10.43 -2.87 7.06
N ILE A 75 -10.40 -3.58 5.93
CA ILE A 75 -10.25 -2.95 4.61
C ILE A 75 -11.50 -2.16 4.21
N GLN A 76 -11.29 -0.96 3.69
CA GLN A 76 -12.32 -0.08 3.13
C GLN A 76 -12.20 -0.05 1.61
N VAL A 77 -12.99 -0.90 0.95
CA VAL A 77 -12.97 -1.03 -0.53
C VAL A 77 -13.53 0.18 -1.27
N ASP A 78 -14.42 0.95 -0.63
CA ASP A 78 -15.00 2.18 -1.19
C ASP A 78 -14.24 3.45 -0.76
N PHE A 79 -13.05 3.29 -0.18
CA PHE A 79 -12.28 4.43 0.28
C PHE A 79 -11.85 5.30 -0.90
N LYS A 80 -12.27 6.56 -0.88
CA LYS A 80 -11.90 7.53 -1.91
C LYS A 80 -10.48 8.00 -1.63
N CYS A 81 -9.56 7.60 -2.48
CA CYS A 81 -8.19 8.09 -2.43
C CYS A 81 -7.82 8.83 -3.72
N GLY A 82 -6.87 9.75 -3.62
CA GLY A 82 -6.52 10.67 -4.70
C GLY A 82 -7.31 11.97 -4.66
N LYS A 83 -6.69 13.05 -5.15
CA LYS A 83 -7.36 14.35 -5.18
C LYS A 83 -8.42 14.39 -6.27
N VAL A 84 -9.67 14.64 -5.86
CA VAL A 84 -10.72 15.08 -6.78
C VAL A 84 -10.24 16.41 -7.37
N ARG A 85 -9.91 16.42 -8.65
CA ARG A 85 -9.47 17.61 -9.40
C ARG A 85 -10.65 18.52 -9.70
#